data_AF-A0AAX2H1U7-F1
#
_entry.id   AF-A0AAX2H1U7-F1
#
_cell.length_a   1.000
_cell.length_b   1.000
_cell.length_c   1.000
_cell.angle_alpha   90.00
_cell.angle_beta   90.00
_cell.angle_gamma   90.00
#
_symmetry.space_group_name_H-M   'P 1'
#
loop_
_entity.id
_entity.type
_entity.pdbx_description
1 polymer ?
#
loop_
_entity_poly.entity_id
_entity_poly.type
_entity_poly.pdbx_seq_one_letter_code
_entity_poly.pdbx_strand_id
1 'polypeptide(L)'
;MNILQDYLTIYERYPLGEYLPKEARRARFEALRDWELFPYEALPSAEALQDFVFANEDKVLLSVPFFKKLRSIWAGGEGCAAWFARLLLHLREGLNTAWALDLETDDLISALLADDPDDPQGLTLWYDTLRKGFWFSLHELPWAILLDDDLPTELARIDEFETLSQRLGKDDRAMIAECRMFYNALADFRTHKEQYKGLEDYLRAHQLPLRYSFR
;
A
#
# COMPACT_ATOMS: atom_id res chain seq x y z
N MET A 1 1.94 -24.59 -25.08
CA MET A 1 1.36 -24.42 -23.73
C MET A 1 1.15 -22.94 -23.50
N ASN A 2 -0.02 -22.55 -23.00
CA ASN A 2 -0.35 -21.15 -22.73
C ASN A 2 -0.61 -21.03 -21.23
N ILE A 3 0.19 -20.21 -20.55
CA ILE A 3 0.15 -20.07 -19.09
C ILE A 3 -1.25 -19.72 -18.55
N LEU A 4 -2.01 -18.86 -19.23
CA LEU A 4 -3.35 -18.45 -18.80
C LEU A 4 -4.38 -19.54 -19.08
N GLN A 5 -4.32 -20.17 -20.26
CA GLN A 5 -5.23 -21.26 -20.61
C GLN A 5 -5.02 -22.49 -19.72
N ASP A 6 -3.77 -22.82 -19.40
CA ASP A 6 -3.45 -23.93 -18.51
C ASP A 6 -3.98 -23.65 -17.09
N TYR A 7 -3.90 -22.39 -16.62
CA TYR A 7 -4.49 -21.97 -15.34
C TYR A 7 -6.02 -22.13 -15.34
N LEU A 8 -6.69 -21.65 -16.39
CA LEU A 8 -8.13 -21.77 -16.54
C LEU A 8 -8.58 -23.23 -16.59
N THR A 9 -7.85 -24.09 -17.32
CA THR A 9 -8.14 -25.53 -17.44
C THR A 9 -8.15 -26.22 -16.07
N ILE A 10 -7.32 -25.78 -15.12
CA ILE A 10 -7.34 -26.31 -13.74
C ILE A 10 -8.67 -25.98 -13.05
N TYR A 11 -9.19 -24.77 -13.21
CA TYR A 11 -10.46 -24.36 -12.62
C TYR A 11 -11.67 -24.90 -13.39
N GLU A 12 -11.59 -25.11 -14.70
CA GLU A 12 -12.64 -25.83 -15.45
C GLU A 12 -12.78 -27.28 -14.95
N ARG A 13 -11.66 -27.92 -14.58
CA ARG A 13 -11.65 -29.27 -14.01
C ARG A 13 -12.03 -29.29 -12.52
N TYR A 14 -11.70 -28.23 -11.78
CA TYR A 14 -11.94 -28.12 -10.35
C TYR A 14 -12.53 -26.74 -10.00
N PRO A 15 -13.83 -26.53 -10.29
CA PRO A 15 -14.47 -25.21 -10.24
C PRO A 15 -14.32 -24.47 -8.91
N LEU A 16 -14.23 -23.14 -9.02
CA LEU A 16 -14.28 -22.25 -7.87
C LEU A 16 -15.71 -22.21 -7.31
N GLY A 17 -15.85 -22.10 -5.98
CA GLY A 17 -17.15 -22.00 -5.32
C GLY A 17 -17.93 -23.33 -5.20
N GLU A 18 -17.51 -24.38 -5.89
CA GLU A 18 -18.13 -25.71 -5.77
C GLU A 18 -17.54 -26.55 -4.62
N TYR A 19 -18.36 -27.43 -4.07
CA TYR A 19 -17.89 -28.42 -3.09
C TYR A 19 -17.02 -29.46 -3.78
N LEU A 20 -15.74 -29.49 -3.41
CA LEU A 20 -14.80 -30.48 -3.89
C LEU A 20 -14.48 -31.53 -2.79
N PRO A 21 -14.60 -32.84 -3.09
CA PRO A 21 -14.11 -33.90 -2.21
C PRO A 21 -12.64 -33.71 -1.86
N LYS A 22 -12.18 -34.31 -0.76
CA LYS A 22 -10.78 -34.20 -0.29
C LYS A 22 -9.76 -34.52 -1.38
N GLU A 23 -10.01 -35.57 -2.17
CA GLU A 23 -9.13 -35.99 -3.26
C GLU A 23 -9.08 -34.95 -4.38
N ALA A 24 -10.23 -34.41 -4.81
CA ALA A 24 -10.29 -33.36 -5.82
C ALA A 24 -9.62 -32.06 -5.36
N ARG A 25 -9.79 -31.68 -4.07
CA ARG A 25 -9.08 -30.51 -3.50
C ARG A 25 -7.56 -30.70 -3.53
N ARG A 26 -7.08 -31.89 -3.19
CA ARG A 26 -5.65 -32.23 -3.26
C ARG A 26 -5.14 -32.20 -4.70
N ALA A 27 -5.88 -32.78 -5.64
CA ALA A 27 -5.52 -32.78 -7.04
C ALA A 27 -5.48 -31.37 -7.64
N ARG A 28 -6.41 -30.48 -7.26
CA ARG A 28 -6.37 -29.05 -7.63
C ARG A 28 -5.12 -28.38 -7.09
N PHE A 29 -4.79 -28.59 -5.82
CA PHE A 29 -3.59 -28.03 -5.20
C PHE A 29 -2.31 -28.49 -5.91
N GLU A 30 -2.19 -29.78 -6.19
CA GLU A 30 -1.04 -30.34 -6.92
C GLU A 30 -0.94 -29.74 -8.34
N ALA A 31 -2.06 -29.64 -9.07
CA ALA A 31 -2.09 -29.04 -10.40
C ALA A 31 -1.71 -27.54 -10.40
N LEU A 32 -2.18 -26.77 -9.42
CA LEU A 32 -1.80 -25.35 -9.27
C LEU A 32 -0.31 -25.20 -8.96
N ARG A 33 0.26 -26.08 -8.14
CA ARG A 33 1.69 -26.09 -7.83
C ARG A 33 2.52 -26.48 -9.06
N ASP A 34 2.08 -27.47 -9.82
CA ASP A 34 2.76 -27.88 -11.04
C ASP A 34 2.72 -26.75 -12.09
N TRP A 35 1.58 -26.07 -12.25
CA TRP A 35 1.47 -24.85 -13.04
C TRP A 35 2.42 -23.76 -12.54
N GLU A 36 2.50 -23.53 -11.23
CA GLU A 36 3.37 -22.52 -10.62
C GLU A 36 4.86 -22.78 -10.91
N LEU A 37 5.29 -24.04 -10.88
CA LEU A 37 6.67 -24.44 -11.11
C LEU A 37 7.02 -24.62 -12.60
N PHE A 38 6.02 -24.76 -13.48
CA PHE A 38 6.28 -24.98 -14.90
C PHE A 38 6.99 -23.77 -15.55
N PRO A 39 8.13 -23.97 -16.25
CA PRO A 39 8.87 -22.88 -16.88
C PRO A 39 8.24 -22.53 -18.25
N TYR A 40 7.24 -21.65 -18.25
CA TYR A 40 6.64 -21.16 -19.49
C TYR A 40 7.62 -20.25 -20.25
N GLU A 41 7.93 -20.61 -21.49
CA GLU A 41 8.82 -19.83 -22.36
C GLU A 41 8.16 -18.55 -22.90
N ALA A 42 6.84 -18.59 -23.10
CA ALA A 42 6.06 -17.47 -23.61
C ALA A 42 5.10 -16.94 -22.53
N LEU A 43 5.30 -15.68 -22.15
CA LEU A 43 4.40 -14.94 -21.28
C LEU A 43 3.35 -14.17 -22.10
N PRO A 44 2.12 -13.97 -21.58
CA PRO A 44 1.11 -13.18 -22.25
C PRO A 44 1.50 -11.70 -22.28
N SER A 45 0.88 -10.92 -23.17
CA SER A 45 0.92 -9.47 -23.06
C SER A 45 0.15 -9.01 -21.82
N ALA A 46 0.40 -7.78 -21.38
CA ALA A 46 -0.37 -7.19 -20.30
C ALA A 46 -1.87 -7.06 -20.62
N GLU A 47 -2.20 -6.68 -21.86
CA GLU A 47 -3.58 -6.64 -22.35
C GLU A 47 -4.25 -8.02 -22.24
N ALA A 48 -3.57 -9.10 -22.67
CA ALA A 48 -4.09 -10.45 -22.57
C ALA A 48 -4.25 -10.92 -21.11
N LEU A 49 -3.35 -10.51 -20.21
CA LEU A 49 -3.50 -10.76 -18.77
C LEU A 49 -4.71 -10.02 -18.19
N GLN A 50 -4.87 -8.76 -18.55
CA GLN A 50 -5.99 -7.92 -18.12
C GLN A 50 -7.33 -8.49 -18.60
N ASP A 51 -7.45 -8.82 -19.88
CA ASP A 51 -8.64 -9.45 -20.46
C ASP A 51 -8.97 -10.77 -19.78
N PHE A 52 -7.95 -11.59 -19.51
CA PHE A 52 -8.12 -12.85 -18.81
C PHE A 52 -8.68 -12.65 -17.40
N VAL A 53 -8.12 -11.72 -16.64
CA VAL A 53 -8.56 -11.41 -15.28
C VAL A 53 -10.03 -10.97 -15.29
N PHE A 54 -10.39 -10.01 -16.15
CA PHE A 54 -11.76 -9.52 -16.22
C PHE A 54 -12.77 -10.58 -16.69
N ALA A 55 -12.39 -11.43 -17.65
CA ALA A 55 -13.28 -12.45 -18.18
C ALA A 55 -13.50 -13.66 -17.24
N ASN A 56 -12.68 -13.80 -16.20
CA ASN A 56 -12.63 -14.99 -15.35
C ASN A 56 -12.55 -14.71 -13.84
N GLU A 57 -12.76 -13.48 -13.39
CA GLU A 57 -12.66 -13.11 -11.96
C GLU A 57 -13.54 -13.96 -11.03
N ASP A 58 -14.67 -14.45 -11.55
CA ASP A 58 -15.64 -15.31 -10.85
C ASP A 58 -15.35 -16.81 -11.00
N LYS A 59 -14.49 -17.18 -11.95
CA LYS A 59 -14.17 -18.57 -12.32
C LYS A 59 -12.86 -19.06 -11.75
N VAL A 60 -11.88 -18.17 -11.60
CA VAL A 60 -10.53 -18.51 -11.13
C VAL A 60 -10.19 -17.76 -9.85
N LEU A 61 -9.38 -18.39 -8.98
CA LEU A 61 -8.84 -17.67 -7.83
C LEU A 61 -7.61 -16.87 -8.24
N LEU A 62 -7.71 -15.55 -8.22
CA LEU A 62 -6.59 -14.62 -8.42
C LEU A 62 -5.69 -14.56 -7.18
N SER A 63 -4.93 -15.63 -6.98
CA SER A 63 -4.12 -15.85 -5.78
C SER A 63 -2.74 -15.15 -5.87
N VAL A 64 -2.06 -15.00 -4.71
CA VAL A 64 -0.69 -14.49 -4.66
C VAL A 64 0.27 -15.26 -5.59
N PRO A 65 0.27 -16.62 -5.63
CA PRO A 65 1.09 -17.36 -6.60
C PRO A 65 0.81 -17.01 -8.08
N PHE A 66 -0.45 -16.77 -8.42
CA PHE A 66 -0.83 -16.36 -9.78
C PHE A 66 -0.16 -15.05 -10.16
N PHE A 67 -0.26 -14.03 -9.30
CA PHE A 67 0.37 -12.74 -9.55
C PHE A 67 1.89 -12.80 -9.48
N LYS A 68 2.49 -13.57 -8.56
CA LYS A 68 3.95 -13.75 -8.49
C LYS A 68 4.51 -14.33 -9.77
N LYS A 69 3.87 -15.36 -10.34
CA LYS A 69 4.34 -16.00 -11.58
C LYS A 69 4.32 -15.04 -12.77
N LEU A 70 3.43 -14.06 -12.76
CA LEU A 70 3.23 -13.09 -13.84
C LEU A 70 3.83 -11.70 -13.51
N ARG A 71 4.68 -11.60 -12.47
CA ARG A 71 5.22 -10.33 -11.96
C ARG A 71 5.88 -9.47 -13.01
N SER A 72 6.68 -10.06 -13.90
CA SER A 72 7.37 -9.33 -14.96
C SER A 72 6.42 -8.60 -15.93
N ILE A 73 5.15 -9.02 -16.01
CA ILE A 73 4.17 -8.45 -16.92
C ILE A 73 3.54 -7.20 -16.33
N TRP A 74 3.16 -7.24 -15.04
CA TRP A 74 2.48 -6.12 -14.39
C TRP A 74 3.43 -5.15 -13.67
N ALA A 75 4.62 -5.59 -13.26
CA ALA A 75 5.61 -4.74 -12.61
C ALA A 75 6.59 -4.04 -13.57
N GLY A 76 6.60 -4.42 -14.86
CA GLY A 76 7.70 -4.08 -15.79
C GLY A 76 7.34 -3.16 -16.97
N GLY A 77 6.11 -2.67 -17.10
CA GLY A 77 5.66 -1.91 -18.29
C GLY A 77 4.99 -0.56 -17.98
N GLU A 78 5.25 0.44 -18.83
CA GLU A 78 4.44 1.66 -18.91
C GLU A 78 2.99 1.26 -19.25
N GLY A 79 2.07 1.46 -18.32
CA GLY A 79 0.63 1.24 -18.51
C GLY A 79 0.00 0.04 -17.77
N CYS A 80 0.79 -0.80 -17.08
CA CYS A 80 0.23 -1.97 -16.37
C CYS A 80 0.15 -1.80 -14.86
N ALA A 81 1.01 -0.96 -14.28
CA ALA A 81 1.09 -0.76 -12.85
C ALA A 81 -0.20 -0.13 -12.28
N ALA A 82 -0.78 0.84 -12.97
CA ALA A 82 -2.02 1.50 -12.55
C ALA A 82 -3.22 0.54 -12.59
N TRP A 83 -3.40 -0.20 -13.69
CA TRP A 83 -4.43 -1.24 -13.78
C TRP A 83 -4.26 -2.28 -12.66
N PHE A 84 -3.02 -2.72 -12.42
CA PHE A 84 -2.74 -3.71 -11.39
C PHE A 84 -3.02 -3.17 -9.98
N ALA A 85 -2.67 -1.91 -9.71
CA ALA A 85 -3.02 -1.24 -8.46
C ALA A 85 -4.54 -1.18 -8.26
N ARG A 86 -5.31 -0.80 -9.29
CA ARG A 86 -6.78 -0.82 -9.25
C ARG A 86 -7.33 -2.22 -9.00
N LEU A 87 -6.77 -3.24 -9.66
CA LEU A 87 -7.16 -4.63 -9.46
C LEU A 87 -6.92 -5.04 -8.00
N LEU A 88 -5.73 -4.77 -7.46
CA LEU A 88 -5.43 -5.08 -6.06
C LEU A 88 -6.43 -4.40 -5.13
N LEU A 89 -6.70 -3.10 -5.30
CA LEU A 89 -7.67 -2.38 -4.47
C LEU A 89 -9.10 -2.92 -4.63
N HIS A 90 -9.46 -3.46 -5.79
CA HIS A 90 -10.74 -4.11 -6.02
C HIS A 90 -10.86 -5.46 -5.29
N LEU A 91 -9.76 -6.22 -5.19
CA LEU A 91 -9.75 -7.47 -4.44
C LEU A 91 -10.01 -7.17 -2.95
N ARG A 92 -10.94 -7.91 -2.32
CA ARG A 92 -11.34 -7.71 -0.91
C ARG A 92 -10.17 -7.70 0.09
N GLU A 93 -9.05 -8.32 -0.28
CA GLU A 93 -7.81 -8.45 0.49
C GLU A 93 -6.67 -7.61 -0.12
N GLY A 94 -6.99 -6.51 -0.80
CA GLY A 94 -6.07 -5.79 -1.68
C GLY A 94 -4.73 -5.40 -1.08
N LEU A 95 -4.74 -4.74 0.09
CA LEU A 95 -3.51 -4.35 0.79
C LEU A 95 -2.73 -5.57 1.33
N ASN A 96 -3.43 -6.59 1.84
CA ASN A 96 -2.80 -7.84 2.27
C ASN A 96 -2.14 -8.57 1.09
N THR A 97 -2.75 -8.50 -0.08
CA THR A 97 -2.24 -9.09 -1.34
C THR A 97 -1.03 -8.31 -1.83
N ALA A 98 -1.07 -6.98 -1.77
CA ALA A 98 0.08 -6.12 -2.10
C ALA A 98 1.31 -6.48 -1.24
N TRP A 99 1.12 -6.60 0.08
CA TRP A 99 2.19 -7.01 1.00
C TRP A 99 2.74 -8.39 0.67
N ALA A 100 1.87 -9.35 0.36
CA ALA A 100 2.28 -10.70 -0.02
C ALA A 100 3.04 -10.75 -1.37
N LEU A 101 2.91 -9.70 -2.19
CA LEU A 101 3.61 -9.50 -3.47
C LEU A 101 4.87 -8.64 -3.34
N ASP A 102 5.26 -8.26 -2.12
CA ASP A 102 6.39 -7.37 -1.85
C ASP A 102 6.21 -6.03 -2.59
N LEU A 103 5.01 -5.43 -2.46
CA LEU A 103 4.67 -4.10 -2.96
C LEU A 103 4.39 -3.15 -1.81
N GLU A 104 4.99 -1.97 -1.86
CA GLU A 104 4.70 -0.90 -0.91
C GLU A 104 3.41 -0.19 -1.31
N THR A 105 2.73 0.39 -0.31
CA THR A 105 1.50 1.15 -0.56
C THR A 105 1.79 2.38 -1.44
N ASP A 106 2.95 2.99 -1.25
CA ASP A 106 3.41 4.16 -2.01
C ASP A 106 3.64 3.83 -3.49
N ASP A 107 4.08 2.60 -3.82
CA ASP A 107 4.24 2.17 -5.22
C ASP A 107 2.89 2.08 -5.93
N LEU A 108 1.86 1.57 -5.24
CA LEU A 108 0.50 1.48 -5.79
C LEU A 108 -0.11 2.86 -6.03
N ILE A 109 0.07 3.76 -5.06
CA ILE A 109 -0.41 5.14 -5.16
C ILE A 109 0.30 5.86 -6.31
N SER A 110 1.62 5.72 -6.38
CA SER A 110 2.43 6.34 -7.45
C SER A 110 1.99 5.83 -8.82
N ALA A 111 1.72 4.53 -8.95
CA ALA A 111 1.22 3.96 -10.19
C ALA A 111 -0.14 4.55 -10.60
N LEU A 112 -1.07 4.70 -9.65
CA LEU A 112 -2.38 5.30 -9.91
C LEU A 112 -2.28 6.77 -10.33
N LEU A 113 -1.50 7.57 -9.59
CA LEU A 113 -1.40 9.02 -9.82
C LEU A 113 -0.50 9.39 -11.01
N ALA A 114 0.40 8.51 -11.42
CA ALA A 114 1.17 8.67 -12.67
C ALA A 114 0.30 8.45 -13.91
N ASP A 115 -0.68 7.54 -13.83
CA ASP A 115 -1.65 7.25 -14.89
C ASP A 115 -2.75 8.33 -14.95
N ASP A 116 -3.35 8.66 -13.80
CA ASP A 116 -4.34 9.72 -13.67
C ASP A 116 -4.08 10.54 -12.39
N PRO A 117 -3.50 11.75 -12.51
CA PRO A 117 -3.23 12.62 -11.37
C PRO A 117 -4.47 13.06 -10.58
N ASP A 118 -5.67 12.93 -11.18
CA ASP A 118 -6.97 13.21 -10.58
C ASP A 118 -7.68 11.94 -10.09
N ASP A 119 -7.02 10.78 -10.10
CA ASP A 119 -7.64 9.50 -9.72
C ASP A 119 -8.22 9.55 -8.29
N PRO A 120 -9.53 9.39 -8.11
CA PRO A 120 -10.15 9.51 -6.79
C PRO A 120 -9.66 8.47 -5.78
N GLN A 121 -9.31 7.25 -6.23
CA GLN A 121 -8.82 6.19 -5.34
C GLN A 121 -7.38 6.47 -4.92
N GLY A 122 -6.51 6.84 -5.86
CA GLY A 122 -5.13 7.22 -5.60
C GLY A 122 -5.04 8.41 -4.64
N LEU A 123 -5.82 9.46 -4.87
CA LEU A 123 -5.85 10.63 -3.98
C LEU A 123 -6.37 10.30 -2.57
N THR A 124 -7.43 9.49 -2.48
CA THR A 124 -7.99 9.08 -1.18
C THR A 124 -7.00 8.19 -0.41
N LEU A 125 -6.39 7.22 -1.09
CA LEU A 125 -5.41 6.33 -0.48
C LEU A 125 -4.16 7.09 -0.02
N TRP A 126 -3.69 8.06 -0.81
CA TRP A 126 -2.59 8.91 -0.42
C TRP A 126 -2.90 9.76 0.80
N TYR A 127 -4.09 10.34 0.83
CA TYR A 127 -4.59 11.10 1.96
C TYR A 127 -4.63 10.25 3.23
N ASP A 128 -5.20 9.04 3.16
CA ASP A 128 -5.31 8.16 4.31
C ASP A 128 -3.93 7.67 4.80
N THR A 129 -2.99 7.40 3.88
CA THR A 129 -1.60 7.04 4.20
C THR A 129 -0.89 8.18 4.94
N LEU A 130 -0.92 9.40 4.41
CA LEU A 130 -0.30 10.57 5.04
C LEU A 130 -0.93 10.86 6.41
N ARG A 131 -2.27 10.86 6.48
CA ARG A 131 -3.00 11.10 7.73
C ARG A 131 -2.68 10.06 8.79
N LYS A 132 -2.62 8.78 8.42
CA LYS A 132 -2.23 7.71 9.35
C LYS A 132 -0.79 7.91 9.83
N GLY A 133 0.13 8.21 8.91
CA GLY A 133 1.52 8.52 9.21
C GLY A 133 1.65 9.63 10.25
N PHE A 134 1.05 10.80 9.99
CA PHE A 134 1.07 11.92 10.95
C PHE A 134 0.39 11.60 12.28
N TRP A 135 -0.69 10.82 12.26
CA TRP A 135 -1.33 10.39 13.49
C TRP A 135 -0.34 9.59 14.34
N PHE A 136 0.32 8.58 13.77
CA PHE A 136 1.38 7.85 14.47
C PHE A 136 2.50 8.77 14.94
N SER A 137 2.99 9.67 14.07
CA SER A 137 4.07 10.58 14.43
C SER A 137 3.74 11.44 15.65
N LEU A 138 2.55 12.03 15.67
CA LEU A 138 2.08 12.84 16.80
C LEU A 138 1.94 12.05 18.11
N HIS A 139 1.75 10.72 18.03
CA HIS A 139 1.67 9.85 19.22
C HIS A 139 3.06 9.49 19.76
N GLU A 140 4.04 9.28 18.87
CA GLU A 140 5.37 8.76 19.21
C GLU A 140 6.39 9.88 19.48
N LEU A 141 6.24 11.05 18.87
CA LEU A 141 7.15 12.19 19.01
C LEU A 141 7.35 12.65 20.46
N PRO A 142 6.31 12.82 21.30
CA PRO A 142 6.51 13.23 22.69
C PRO A 142 7.44 12.29 23.49
N TRP A 143 7.53 11.03 23.06
CA TRP A 143 8.38 10.00 23.66
C TRP A 143 9.76 9.89 23.01
N ALA A 144 10.05 10.75 22.02
CA ALA A 144 11.30 10.74 21.30
C ALA A 144 11.59 9.39 20.60
N ILE A 145 10.54 8.65 20.21
CA ILE A 145 10.67 7.36 19.51
C ILE A 145 10.99 7.57 18.02
N LEU A 146 10.54 8.69 17.43
CA LEU A 146 10.79 9.07 16.03
C LEU A 146 11.92 10.11 15.88
N LEU A 147 12.97 9.98 16.69
CA LEU A 147 14.05 10.97 16.75
C LEU A 147 15.03 10.93 15.56
N ASP A 148 14.95 9.96 14.66
CA ASP A 148 15.92 9.76 13.58
C ASP A 148 15.43 10.21 12.19
N ASP A 149 14.21 10.75 12.10
CA ASP A 149 13.63 11.12 10.81
C ASP A 149 14.22 12.42 10.21
N ASP A 150 14.29 12.47 8.88
CA ASP A 150 14.67 13.62 8.07
C ASP A 150 13.58 14.71 8.14
N LEU A 151 13.72 15.62 9.12
CA LEU A 151 12.76 16.68 9.41
C LEU A 151 12.39 17.56 8.19
N PRO A 152 13.35 17.99 7.34
CA PRO A 152 13.03 18.66 6.08
C PRO A 152 12.01 17.90 5.21
N THR A 153 12.20 16.58 5.06
CA THR A 153 11.28 15.73 4.29
C THR A 153 9.91 15.64 4.97
N GLU A 154 9.87 15.45 6.29
CA GLU A 154 8.62 15.41 7.05
C GLU A 154 7.83 16.72 7.02
N LEU A 155 8.51 17.87 7.05
CA LEU A 155 7.87 19.18 6.89
C LEU A 155 7.29 19.35 5.47
N ALA A 156 8.00 18.90 4.43
CA ALA A 156 7.49 18.94 3.06
C ALA A 156 6.25 18.04 2.88
N ARG A 157 6.22 16.87 3.55
CA ARG A 157 5.05 15.99 3.56
C ARG A 157 3.83 16.63 4.23
N ILE A 158 4.01 17.53 5.20
CA ILE A 158 2.90 18.30 5.77
C ILE A 158 2.30 19.24 4.72
N ASP A 159 3.15 19.93 3.94
CA ASP A 159 2.68 20.84 2.88
C ASP A 159 1.91 20.07 1.79
N GLU A 160 2.38 18.88 1.45
CA GLU A 160 1.68 17.96 0.55
C GLU A 160 0.32 17.53 1.12
N PHE A 161 0.29 17.11 2.39
CA PHE A 161 -0.95 16.71 3.05
C PHE A 161 -1.96 17.85 3.17
N GLU A 162 -1.51 19.07 3.45
CA GLU A 162 -2.36 20.26 3.44
C GLU A 162 -2.98 20.50 2.07
N THR A 163 -2.18 20.41 1.00
CA THR A 163 -2.66 20.54 -0.38
C THR A 163 -3.70 19.47 -0.72
N LEU A 164 -3.43 18.22 -0.35
CA LEU A 164 -4.32 17.09 -0.61
C LEU A 164 -5.61 17.18 0.20
N SER A 165 -5.53 17.58 1.48
CA SER A 165 -6.69 17.83 2.35
C SER A 165 -7.61 18.88 1.72
N GLN A 166 -7.05 19.99 1.22
CA GLN A 166 -7.83 21.03 0.55
C GLN A 166 -8.47 20.51 -0.74
N ARG A 167 -7.71 19.78 -1.57
CA ARG A 167 -8.20 19.20 -2.82
C ARG A 167 -9.36 18.22 -2.60
N LEU A 168 -9.33 17.45 -1.52
CA LEU A 168 -10.37 16.48 -1.15
C LEU A 168 -11.49 17.07 -0.27
N GLY A 169 -11.45 18.37 0.04
CA GLY A 169 -12.45 19.03 0.90
C GLY A 169 -12.46 18.53 2.34
N LYS A 170 -11.31 18.08 2.86
CA LYS A 170 -11.11 17.62 4.24
C LYS A 170 -10.65 18.78 5.12
N ASP A 171 -11.07 18.78 6.39
CA ASP A 171 -10.66 19.77 7.39
C ASP A 171 -9.66 19.17 8.38
N ASP A 172 -8.39 19.15 8.01
CA ASP A 172 -7.29 18.64 8.84
C ASP A 172 -6.43 19.78 9.45
N ARG A 173 -6.95 21.02 9.49
CA ARG A 173 -6.21 22.21 9.98
C ARG A 173 -5.60 22.03 11.37
N ALA A 174 -6.35 21.41 12.28
CA ALA A 174 -5.87 21.16 13.64
C ALA A 174 -4.68 20.19 13.65
N MET A 175 -4.75 19.11 12.86
CA MET A 175 -3.69 18.12 12.76
C MET A 175 -2.43 18.72 12.12
N ILE A 176 -2.59 19.47 11.03
CA ILE A 176 -1.49 20.17 10.34
C ILE A 176 -0.78 21.13 11.30
N ALA A 177 -1.54 21.93 12.06
CA ALA A 177 -0.99 22.87 13.03
C ALA A 177 -0.19 22.14 14.13
N GLU A 178 -0.71 21.02 14.62
CA GLU A 178 -0.01 20.21 15.61
C GLU A 178 1.27 19.58 15.05
N CYS A 179 1.23 18.99 13.85
CA CYS A 179 2.42 18.44 13.21
C CYS A 179 3.52 19.50 13.06
N ARG A 180 3.18 20.68 12.54
CA ARG A 180 4.14 21.80 12.42
C ARG A 180 4.70 22.21 13.77
N MET A 181 3.87 22.29 14.81
CA MET A 181 4.32 22.64 16.16
C MET A 181 5.32 21.61 16.71
N PHE A 182 5.00 20.31 16.65
CA PHE A 182 5.86 19.26 17.20
C PHE A 182 7.14 19.03 16.39
N TYR A 183 7.07 19.06 15.05
CA TYR A 183 8.27 18.92 14.21
C TYR A 183 9.22 20.10 14.37
N ASN A 184 8.71 21.32 14.50
CA ASN A 184 9.56 22.48 14.81
C ASN A 184 10.15 22.42 16.22
N ALA A 185 9.37 21.97 17.22
CA ALA A 185 9.87 21.76 18.57
C ALA A 185 10.98 20.69 18.60
N LEU A 186 10.83 19.61 17.82
CA LEU A 186 11.87 18.60 17.66
C LEU A 186 13.12 19.17 16.97
N ALA A 187 12.95 19.98 15.91
CA ALA A 187 14.07 20.64 15.24
C ALA A 187 14.89 21.50 16.20
N ASP A 188 14.22 22.32 17.03
CA ASP A 188 14.87 23.19 18.01
C ASP A 188 15.45 22.42 19.21
N PHE A 189 14.78 21.36 19.67
CA PHE A 189 15.35 20.46 20.67
C PHE A 189 16.66 19.82 20.17
N ARG A 190 16.72 19.40 18.89
CA ARG A 190 17.93 18.79 18.31
C ARG A 190 19.13 19.75 18.31
N THR A 191 18.91 21.05 18.08
CA THR A 191 19.99 22.06 18.12
C THR A 191 20.43 22.40 19.55
N HIS A 192 19.59 22.14 20.56
CA HIS A 192 19.84 22.47 21.96
C HIS A 192 19.85 21.24 22.89
N LYS A 193 20.13 20.04 22.36
CA LYS A 193 19.93 18.75 23.05
C LYS A 193 20.61 18.66 24.42
N GLU A 194 21.77 19.28 24.58
CA GLU A 194 22.55 19.29 25.84
C GLU A 194 21.87 20.07 26.98
N GLN A 195 20.90 20.93 26.67
CA GLN A 195 20.22 21.78 27.67
C GLN A 195 19.02 21.11 28.34
N TYR A 196 18.58 19.95 27.83
CA TYR A 196 17.35 19.29 28.25
C TYR A 196 17.59 17.80 28.47
N LYS A 197 16.84 17.19 29.39
CA LYS A 197 16.95 15.74 29.66
C LYS A 197 16.37 14.88 28.53
N GLY A 198 15.55 15.47 27.68
CA GLY A 198 14.87 14.83 26.55
C GLY A 198 13.82 15.75 25.94
N LEU A 199 13.15 15.30 24.88
CA LEU A 199 12.13 16.10 24.18
C LEU A 199 10.94 16.44 25.10
N GLU A 200 10.49 15.51 25.95
CA GLU A 200 9.43 15.81 26.93
C GLU A 200 9.79 16.97 27.86
N ASP A 201 11.04 17.01 28.35
CA ASP A 201 11.57 18.08 29.21
C ASP A 201 11.61 19.42 28.45
N TYR A 202 12.05 19.40 27.19
CA TYR A 202 12.00 20.55 26.29
C TYR A 202 10.57 21.07 26.10
N LEU A 203 9.62 20.19 25.78
CA LEU A 203 8.22 20.56 25.54
C LEU A 203 7.60 21.21 26.79
N ARG A 204 7.88 20.67 27.99
CA ARG A 204 7.43 21.26 29.26
C ARG A 204 8.04 22.63 29.51
N ALA A 205 9.35 22.79 29.28
CA ALA A 205 10.04 24.06 29.46
C ALA A 205 9.47 25.18 28.56
N HIS A 206 8.99 24.80 27.37
CA HIS A 206 8.39 25.72 26.40
C HIS A 206 6.85 25.79 26.47
N GLN A 207 6.23 25.18 27.49
CA GLN A 207 4.78 25.16 27.69
C GLN A 207 4.00 24.59 26.49
N LEU A 208 4.61 23.68 25.75
CA LEU A 208 4.00 22.95 24.65
C LEU A 208 3.21 21.74 25.18
N PRO A 209 2.09 21.37 24.54
CA PRO A 209 1.26 20.27 25.01
C PRO A 209 2.00 18.93 24.94
N LEU A 210 1.75 18.08 25.92
CA LEU A 210 2.17 16.68 25.90
C LEU A 210 0.98 15.85 25.44
N ARG A 211 1.07 15.22 24.26
CA ARG A 211 0.09 14.20 23.86
C ARG A 211 0.41 12.90 24.58
N TYR A 212 -0.24 12.69 25.72
CA TYR A 212 -0.34 11.37 26.33
C TYR A 212 -1.48 10.62 25.63
N SER A 213 -1.16 9.73 24.69
CA SER A 213 -2.16 8.82 24.17
C SER A 213 -2.38 7.68 25.16
N PHE A 214 -3.48 7.72 25.91
CA PHE A 214 -4.38 6.58 26.16
C PHE A 214 -5.67 7.09 26.82
N ARG A 215 -6.72 7.24 26.02
CA ARG A 215 -8.09 6.92 26.43
C ARG A 215 -8.80 6.26 25.26
#